data_AF-A0A6A6HB63-F1
#
_entry.id   AF-A0A6A6HB63-F1
#
_cell.length_a   1.000
_cell.length_b   1.000
_cell.length_c   1.000
_cell.angle_alpha   90.00
_cell.angle_beta   90.00
_cell.angle_gamma   90.00
#
_symmetry.space_group_name_H-M   'P 1'
#
loop_
_entity.id
_entity.type
_entity.pdbx_description
1 polymer ?
#
loop_
_entity_poly.entity_id
_entity_poly.type
_entity_poly.pdbx_seq_one_letter_code
_entity_poly.pdbx_strand_id
1 'polypeptide(L)'
;MTTFEQHELFAAPPSAEADQAWGSLMPYGDGFINVNNSQALGLPPGIQSPEGELYDVSMFHQLHCLMRIRETLFITKFALNHTNAKKIDETLIEPSMRHIYHCFDYIRQALMCAGDLTLEWPKTEKNGRRFAVDGWGVSHQCRSWEAISDYMAQNRKQP
;
A
#
# COMPACT_ATOMS: atom_id res chain seq x y z
N MET A 1 3.36 -8.98 19.48
CA MET A 1 4.45 -7.98 19.40
C MET A 1 5.45 -8.51 18.38
N THR A 2 5.86 -7.68 17.42
CA THR A 2 6.83 -8.05 16.38
C THR A 2 7.96 -7.01 16.37
N THR A 3 9.16 -7.43 15.97
CA THR A 3 10.32 -6.55 15.78
C THR A 3 10.55 -6.41 14.29
N PHE A 4 10.76 -5.18 13.82
CA PHE A 4 11.09 -4.97 12.42
C PHE A 4 12.58 -5.21 12.17
N GLU A 5 12.84 -6.04 11.19
CA GLU A 5 14.19 -6.36 10.71
C GLU A 5 14.21 -6.15 9.21
N GLN A 6 15.35 -5.70 8.68
CA GLN A 6 15.47 -5.53 7.24
C GLN A 6 15.41 -6.91 6.57
N HIS A 7 14.44 -7.09 5.68
CA HIS A 7 14.29 -8.32 4.93
C HIS A 7 15.05 -8.24 3.60
N GLU A 8 15.88 -9.25 3.31
CA GLU A 8 16.79 -9.26 2.16
C GLU A 8 16.07 -8.99 0.83
N LEU A 9 14.96 -9.69 0.57
CA LEU A 9 14.21 -9.55 -0.70
C LEU A 9 13.35 -8.27 -0.80
N PHE A 10 12.73 -7.83 0.30
CA PHE A 10 11.85 -6.66 0.26
C PHE A 10 12.63 -5.34 0.26
N ALA A 11 13.87 -5.36 0.77
CA ALA A 11 14.82 -4.25 0.73
C ALA A 11 15.92 -4.41 -0.35
N ALA A 12 15.71 -5.29 -1.33
CA ALA A 12 16.64 -5.48 -2.45
C ALA A 12 16.26 -4.62 -3.68
N PRO A 13 17.25 -4.38 -4.58
CA PRO A 13 16.97 -3.95 -5.95
C PRO A 13 15.99 -4.90 -6.69
N PRO A 14 15.34 -4.41 -7.76
CA PRO A 14 14.50 -5.25 -8.62
C PRO A 14 15.26 -6.47 -9.15
N SER A 15 14.65 -7.63 -8.99
CA SER A 15 15.11 -8.95 -9.44
C SER A 15 13.89 -9.87 -9.53
N ALA A 16 14.01 -10.99 -10.24
CA ALA A 16 12.91 -11.93 -10.35
C ALA A 16 12.46 -12.44 -8.97
N GLU A 17 13.40 -12.68 -8.06
CA GLU A 17 13.17 -13.14 -6.69
C GLU A 17 12.52 -12.06 -5.83
N ALA A 18 13.00 -10.81 -5.91
CA ALA A 18 12.40 -9.70 -5.17
C ALA A 18 10.98 -9.41 -5.69
N ASP A 19 10.78 -9.39 -6.99
CA ASP A 19 9.46 -9.12 -7.59
C ASP A 19 8.47 -10.25 -7.28
N GLN A 20 8.93 -11.51 -7.26
CA GLN A 20 8.13 -12.64 -6.79
C GLN A 20 7.77 -12.49 -5.30
N ALA A 21 8.72 -12.10 -4.45
CA ALA A 21 8.45 -11.88 -3.02
C ALA A 21 7.40 -10.78 -2.81
N TRP A 22 7.49 -9.66 -3.51
CA TRP A 22 6.47 -8.60 -3.49
C TRP A 22 5.11 -9.09 -3.98
N GLY A 23 5.07 -9.83 -5.09
CA GLY A 23 3.84 -10.42 -5.62
C GLY A 23 3.19 -11.41 -4.66
N SER A 24 3.98 -12.13 -3.86
CA SER A 24 3.48 -13.11 -2.88
C SER A 24 2.77 -12.50 -1.66
N LEU A 25 2.87 -11.18 -1.46
CA LEU A 25 2.15 -10.49 -0.38
C LEU A 25 0.65 -10.41 -0.64
N MET A 26 0.23 -10.43 -1.91
CA MET A 26 -1.17 -10.40 -2.27
C MET A 26 -1.77 -11.81 -2.20
N PRO A 27 -2.86 -12.01 -1.46
CA PRO A 27 -3.53 -13.30 -1.41
C PRO A 27 -4.27 -13.56 -2.73
N TYR A 28 -4.71 -14.81 -2.92
CA TYR A 28 -5.66 -15.13 -3.97
C TYR A 28 -6.91 -14.24 -3.82
N GLY A 29 -7.36 -13.64 -4.92
CA GLY A 29 -8.46 -12.65 -4.92
C GLY A 29 -8.01 -11.21 -4.66
N ASP A 30 -6.71 -10.92 -4.71
CA ASP A 30 -6.14 -9.56 -4.67
C ASP A 30 -6.50 -8.73 -3.43
N GLY A 31 -6.81 -9.38 -2.30
CA GLY A 31 -7.20 -8.71 -1.06
C GLY A 31 -8.71 -8.54 -0.89
N PHE A 32 -9.51 -8.93 -1.89
CA PHE A 32 -10.96 -8.88 -1.80
C PHE A 32 -11.55 -10.07 -1.04
N ILE A 33 -12.62 -9.80 -0.29
CA ILE A 33 -13.44 -10.82 0.36
C ILE A 33 -14.89 -10.73 -0.12
N ASN A 34 -15.57 -11.87 -0.12
CA ASN A 34 -17.01 -11.93 -0.32
C ASN A 34 -17.73 -11.66 1.02
N VAL A 35 -18.63 -10.69 1.01
CA VAL A 35 -19.53 -10.39 2.11
C VAL A 35 -20.96 -10.70 1.68
N ASN A 36 -21.60 -11.58 2.44
CA ASN A 36 -23.01 -11.86 2.30
C ASN A 36 -23.80 -10.93 3.21
N ASN A 37 -24.87 -10.33 2.69
CA ASN A 37 -25.78 -9.47 3.44
C ASN A 37 -25.09 -8.24 4.07
N SER A 38 -24.39 -7.45 3.24
CA SER A 38 -23.71 -6.20 3.63
C SER A 38 -24.61 -5.23 4.42
N GLN A 39 -25.89 -5.18 4.08
CA GLN A 39 -26.90 -4.34 4.73
C GLN A 39 -27.06 -4.66 6.21
N ALA A 40 -27.05 -5.94 6.59
CA ALA A 40 -27.12 -6.34 8.00
C ALA A 40 -25.87 -5.94 8.80
N LEU A 41 -24.74 -5.73 8.12
CA LEU A 41 -23.49 -5.23 8.70
C LEU A 41 -23.39 -3.70 8.65
N GLY A 42 -24.40 -3.01 8.13
CA GLY A 42 -24.39 -1.56 7.96
C GLY A 42 -23.40 -1.07 6.91
N LEU A 43 -22.92 -1.95 6.03
CA LEU A 43 -21.98 -1.59 4.97
C LEU A 43 -22.74 -1.04 3.75
N PRO A 44 -22.22 0.00 3.08
CA PRO A 44 -22.66 0.36 1.75
C PRO A 44 -22.49 -0.82 0.78
N PRO A 45 -23.28 -0.93 -0.31
CA PRO A 45 -23.20 -2.10 -1.19
C PRO A 45 -21.80 -2.28 -1.77
N GLY A 46 -21.38 -3.53 -2.02
CA GLY A 46 -20.05 -3.85 -2.56
C GLY A 46 -20.04 -3.92 -4.08
N ILE A 47 -18.95 -4.46 -4.64
CA ILE A 47 -18.93 -4.84 -6.06
C ILE A 47 -19.73 -6.13 -6.20
N GLN A 48 -20.69 -6.18 -7.12
CA GLN A 48 -21.53 -7.37 -7.31
C GLN A 48 -20.73 -8.53 -7.90
N SER A 49 -20.89 -9.72 -7.31
CA SER A 49 -20.31 -10.98 -7.79
C SER A 49 -21.34 -12.13 -7.67
N PRO A 50 -21.12 -13.29 -8.32
CA PRO A 50 -22.01 -14.45 -8.17
C PRO A 50 -22.10 -14.96 -6.73
N GLU A 51 -21.03 -14.83 -5.95
CA GLU A 51 -20.91 -15.36 -4.58
C GLU A 51 -21.33 -14.35 -3.49
N GLY A 52 -21.68 -13.12 -3.84
CA GLY A 52 -22.06 -12.06 -2.92
C GLY A 52 -21.53 -10.68 -3.35
N GLU A 53 -21.23 -9.83 -2.37
CA GLU A 53 -20.66 -8.51 -2.62
C GLU A 53 -19.18 -8.48 -2.22
N LEU A 54 -18.32 -8.01 -3.12
CA LEU A 54 -16.88 -7.92 -2.89
C LEU A 54 -16.51 -6.58 -2.23
N TYR A 55 -15.61 -6.67 -1.25
CA TYR A 55 -14.99 -5.56 -0.54
C TYR A 55 -13.50 -5.79 -0.47
N ASP A 56 -12.72 -4.73 -0.63
CA ASP A 56 -11.26 -4.80 -0.45
C ASP A 56 -10.93 -4.63 1.03
N VAL A 57 -9.94 -5.38 1.52
CA VAL A 57 -9.44 -5.23 2.88
C VAL A 57 -8.32 -4.19 2.86
N SER A 58 -8.49 -3.09 3.60
CA SER A 58 -7.62 -1.91 3.54
C SER A 58 -6.12 -2.20 3.62
N MET A 59 -5.68 -3.12 4.49
CA MET A 59 -4.27 -3.51 4.56
C MET A 59 -3.73 -4.03 3.22
N PHE A 60 -4.50 -4.85 2.50
CA PHE A 60 -4.09 -5.36 1.19
C PHE A 60 -4.18 -4.29 0.11
N HIS A 61 -5.19 -3.41 0.16
CA HIS A 61 -5.22 -2.25 -0.73
C HIS A 61 -4.01 -1.31 -0.52
N GLN A 62 -3.60 -1.08 0.72
CA GLN A 62 -2.41 -0.31 1.07
C GLN A 62 -1.12 -0.97 0.55
N LEU A 63 -1.00 -2.30 0.70
CA LEU A 63 0.12 -3.07 0.14
C LEU A 63 0.15 -3.03 -1.39
N HIS A 64 -1.02 -3.16 -2.03
CA HIS A 64 -1.16 -3.00 -3.48
C HIS A 64 -0.66 -1.62 -3.92
N CYS A 65 -1.11 -0.54 -3.27
CA CYS A 65 -0.66 0.81 -3.56
C CYS A 65 0.86 0.96 -3.41
N LEU A 66 1.44 0.44 -2.32
CA LEU A 66 2.89 0.46 -2.09
C LEU A 66 3.65 -0.27 -3.21
N MET A 67 3.14 -1.44 -3.64
CA MET A 67 3.70 -2.21 -4.75
C MET A 67 3.62 -1.44 -6.08
N ARG A 68 2.50 -0.77 -6.38
CA ARG A 68 2.36 0.06 -7.59
C ARG A 68 3.34 1.23 -7.62
N ILE A 69 3.58 1.87 -6.47
CA ILE A 69 4.60 2.93 -6.35
C ILE A 69 6.00 2.36 -6.61
N ARG A 70 6.32 1.21 -6.00
CA ARG A 70 7.59 0.50 -6.21
C ARG A 70 7.82 0.18 -7.69
N GLU A 71 6.85 -0.46 -8.34
CA GLU A 71 6.91 -0.82 -9.76
C GLU A 71 7.11 0.41 -10.64
N THR A 72 6.31 1.44 -10.43
CA THR A 72 6.37 2.68 -11.23
C THR A 72 7.73 3.36 -11.09
N LEU A 73 8.26 3.43 -9.88
CA LEU A 73 9.59 4.01 -9.62
C LEU A 73 10.68 3.26 -10.38
N PHE A 74 10.69 1.92 -10.31
CA PHE A 74 11.77 1.13 -10.91
C PHE A 74 11.68 1.04 -12.43
N ILE A 75 10.47 0.99 -12.99
CA ILE A 75 10.25 1.12 -14.44
C ILE A 75 10.72 2.50 -14.92
N THR A 76 10.41 3.57 -14.17
CA THR A 76 10.83 4.94 -14.51
C THR A 76 12.35 5.07 -14.45
N LYS A 77 12.99 4.58 -13.39
CA LYS A 77 14.45 4.54 -13.26
C LYS A 77 15.10 3.78 -14.42
N PHE A 78 14.58 2.60 -14.73
CA PHE A 78 15.06 1.81 -15.86
C PHE A 78 14.94 2.60 -17.17
N ALA A 79 13.80 3.23 -17.44
CA ALA A 79 13.59 4.03 -18.65
C ALA A 79 14.57 5.22 -18.72
N LEU A 80 14.80 5.94 -17.62
CA LEU A 80 15.74 7.07 -17.58
C LEU A 80 17.17 6.65 -17.94
N ASN A 81 17.62 5.50 -17.46
CA ASN A 81 18.95 4.96 -17.76
C ASN A 81 19.13 4.57 -19.25
N HIS A 82 18.03 4.43 -20.01
CA HIS A 82 18.02 4.09 -21.44
C HIS A 82 17.66 5.28 -22.34
N THR A 83 17.69 6.51 -21.81
CA THR A 83 17.42 7.74 -22.56
C THR A 83 18.55 8.75 -22.36
N ASN A 84 18.49 9.88 -23.07
CA ASN A 84 19.41 11.02 -22.86
C ASN A 84 19.30 11.63 -21.44
N ALA A 85 18.37 11.15 -20.61
CA ALA A 85 18.19 11.55 -19.22
C ALA A 85 18.97 10.70 -18.21
N LYS A 86 19.88 9.81 -18.64
CA LYS A 86 20.70 8.97 -17.73
C LYS A 86 21.38 9.75 -16.59
N LYS A 87 21.84 10.98 -16.86
CA LYS A 87 22.45 11.84 -15.84
C LYS A 87 21.50 12.24 -14.71
N ILE A 88 20.18 12.27 -14.96
CA ILE A 88 19.15 12.48 -13.92
C ILE A 88 19.12 11.29 -12.97
N ASP A 89 19.17 10.06 -13.52
CA ASP A 89 19.22 8.85 -12.71
C ASP A 89 20.48 8.83 -11.82
N GLU A 90 21.66 9.03 -12.43
CA GLU A 90 22.94 8.96 -11.72
C GLU A 90 23.10 10.02 -10.63
N THR A 91 22.57 11.23 -10.82
CA THR A 91 22.81 12.35 -9.89
C THR A 91 21.71 12.57 -8.85
N LEU A 92 20.47 12.16 -9.14
CA LEU A 92 19.33 12.40 -8.25
C LEU A 92 18.75 11.12 -7.65
N ILE A 93 18.55 10.10 -8.49
CA ILE A 93 17.79 8.91 -8.10
C ILE A 93 18.70 7.87 -7.44
N GLU A 94 19.77 7.46 -8.14
CA GLU A 94 20.71 6.41 -7.67
C GLU A 94 21.24 6.65 -6.25
N PRO A 95 21.68 7.87 -5.86
CA PRO A 95 22.18 8.12 -4.50
C PRO A 95 21.14 7.86 -3.39
N SER A 96 19.85 7.91 -3.72
CA SER A 96 18.75 7.72 -2.78
C SER A 96 18.28 6.26 -2.68
N MET A 97 18.71 5.38 -3.59
CA MET A 97 18.10 4.06 -3.78
C MET A 97 18.23 3.16 -2.56
N ARG A 98 19.38 3.16 -1.87
CA ARG A 98 19.54 2.40 -0.62
C ARG A 98 18.49 2.79 0.42
N HIS A 99 18.21 4.08 0.56
CA HIS A 99 17.20 4.55 1.52
C HIS A 99 15.79 4.18 1.06
N ILE A 100 15.52 4.32 -0.24
CA ILE A 100 14.24 3.93 -0.86
C ILE A 100 13.94 2.45 -0.62
N TYR A 101 14.89 1.54 -0.87
CA TYR A 101 14.70 0.10 -0.65
C TYR A 101 14.37 -0.22 0.81
N HIS A 102 15.11 0.37 1.74
CA HIS A 102 14.83 0.25 3.17
C HIS A 102 13.44 0.78 3.53
N CYS A 103 13.04 1.95 3.00
CA CYS A 103 11.73 2.53 3.25
C CYS A 103 10.59 1.64 2.75
N PHE A 104 10.72 1.03 1.58
CA PHE A 104 9.69 0.11 1.07
C PHE A 104 9.49 -1.09 2.01
N ASP A 105 10.57 -1.73 2.45
CA ASP A 105 10.46 -2.85 3.40
C ASP A 105 9.91 -2.41 4.77
N TYR A 106 10.38 -1.27 5.28
CA TYR A 106 9.91 -0.72 6.56
C TYR A 106 8.41 -0.38 6.51
N ILE A 107 7.94 0.29 5.46
CA ILE A 107 6.53 0.64 5.30
C ILE A 107 5.69 -0.63 5.11
N ARG A 108 6.14 -1.59 4.30
CA ARG A 108 5.46 -2.91 4.16
C ARG A 108 5.24 -3.56 5.53
N GLN A 109 6.28 -3.61 6.37
CA GLN A 109 6.18 -4.16 7.72
C GLN A 109 5.21 -3.35 8.59
N ALA A 110 5.22 -2.02 8.50
CA ALA A 110 4.30 -1.15 9.21
C ALA A 110 2.83 -1.40 8.82
N LEU A 111 2.53 -1.53 7.53
CA LEU A 111 1.19 -1.82 7.02
C LEU A 111 0.69 -3.18 7.53
N MET A 112 1.52 -4.23 7.41
CA MET A 112 1.19 -5.58 7.89
C MET A 112 1.03 -5.64 9.41
N CYS A 113 1.83 -4.87 10.15
CA CYS A 113 1.75 -4.81 11.61
C CYS A 113 0.52 -4.04 12.09
N ALA A 114 0.13 -2.97 11.38
CA ALA A 114 -1.07 -2.22 11.70
C ALA A 114 -2.33 -3.05 11.41
N GLY A 115 -2.32 -3.81 10.32
CA GLY A 115 -3.37 -4.78 10.00
C GLY A 115 -4.75 -4.14 9.89
N ASP A 116 -4.88 -3.10 9.07
CA ASP A 116 -6.15 -2.41 8.86
C ASP A 116 -7.17 -3.33 8.16
N LEU A 117 -8.13 -3.84 8.93
CA LEU A 117 -9.19 -4.76 8.47
C LEU A 117 -10.45 -4.03 7.98
N THR A 118 -10.39 -2.72 7.80
CA THR A 118 -11.51 -1.95 7.25
C THR A 118 -11.91 -2.51 5.89
N LEU A 119 -13.23 -2.63 5.67
CA LEU A 119 -13.80 -3.15 4.43
C LEU A 119 -14.17 -1.99 3.52
N GLU A 120 -13.42 -1.86 2.43
CA GLU A 120 -13.59 -0.79 1.46
C GLU A 120 -14.56 -1.19 0.35
N TRP A 121 -15.57 -0.37 0.13
CA TRP A 121 -16.56 -0.54 -0.92
C TRP A 121 -16.20 0.27 -2.17
N PRO A 122 -16.75 -0.08 -3.34
CA PRO A 122 -16.44 0.64 -4.56
C PRO A 122 -17.01 2.06 -4.56
N LYS A 123 -16.28 2.99 -5.16
CA LYS A 123 -16.80 4.34 -5.44
C LYS A 123 -17.95 4.27 -6.45
N THR A 124 -18.83 5.27 -6.38
CA THR A 124 -19.88 5.45 -7.38
C THR A 124 -19.38 6.33 -8.51
N GLU A 125 -19.20 5.74 -9.69
CA GLU A 125 -18.75 6.44 -10.88
C GLU A 125 -19.83 7.39 -11.41
N LYS A 126 -19.44 8.33 -12.28
CA LYS A 126 -20.37 9.30 -12.90
C LYS A 126 -21.53 8.65 -13.66
N ASN A 127 -21.34 7.44 -14.17
CA ASN A 127 -22.35 6.66 -14.88
C ASN A 127 -23.13 5.69 -13.95
N GLY A 128 -22.97 5.82 -12.63
CA GLY A 128 -23.61 4.99 -11.62
C GLY A 128 -22.99 3.61 -11.41
N ARG A 129 -21.98 3.23 -12.21
CA ARG A 129 -21.29 1.94 -12.03
C ARG A 129 -20.43 1.95 -10.77
N ARG A 130 -20.26 0.77 -10.18
CA ARG A 130 -19.47 0.54 -8.96
C ARG A 130 -18.58 -0.67 -9.13
N PHE A 131 -17.32 -0.43 -9.49
CA PHE A 131 -16.36 -1.50 -9.81
C PHE A 131 -14.92 -1.19 -9.40
N ALA A 132 -14.64 0.03 -8.93
CA ALA A 132 -13.32 0.45 -8.49
C ALA A 132 -13.37 0.85 -7.02
N VAL A 133 -12.45 0.31 -6.22
CA VAL A 133 -12.22 0.71 -4.84
C VAL A 133 -11.09 1.73 -4.84
N ASP A 134 -11.27 2.84 -4.12
CA ASP A 134 -10.24 3.87 -3.94
C ASP A 134 -9.99 4.23 -2.47
N GLY A 135 -10.67 3.56 -1.54
CA GLY A 135 -10.58 3.77 -0.10
C GLY A 135 -11.19 5.08 0.41
N TRP A 136 -11.69 5.95 -0.48
CA TRP A 136 -12.17 7.27 -0.08
C TRP A 136 -13.60 7.23 0.44
N GLY A 137 -13.85 8.03 1.49
CA GLY A 137 -15.14 8.04 2.18
C GLY A 137 -15.41 6.81 3.04
N VAL A 138 -14.42 5.93 3.21
CA VAL A 138 -14.46 4.79 4.12
C VAL A 138 -13.88 5.21 5.47
N SER A 139 -14.51 4.79 6.56
CA SER A 139 -14.08 5.13 7.92
C SER A 139 -13.10 4.09 8.45
N HIS A 140 -11.93 4.53 8.92
CA HIS A 140 -10.88 3.69 9.48
C HIS A 140 -10.73 3.93 10.99
N GLN A 141 -10.28 2.90 11.72
CA GLN A 141 -9.94 3.04 13.14
C GLN A 141 -8.47 3.40 13.31
N CYS A 142 -8.19 4.69 13.41
CA CYS A 142 -6.83 5.20 13.57
C CYS A 142 -6.41 5.36 15.04
N ARG A 143 -5.09 5.36 15.28
CA ARG A 143 -4.51 5.99 16.47
C ARG A 143 -4.61 7.51 16.31
N SER A 144 -4.84 8.26 17.39
CA SER A 144 -4.98 9.72 17.30
C SER A 144 -3.68 10.35 16.81
N TRP A 145 -3.77 11.01 15.66
CA TRP A 145 -2.67 11.77 15.09
C TRP A 145 -2.28 12.96 15.98
N GLU A 146 -3.27 13.61 16.57
CA GLU A 146 -3.10 14.77 17.44
C GLU A 146 -2.33 14.38 18.69
N ALA A 147 -2.75 13.32 19.38
CA ALA A 147 -2.06 12.84 20.58
C ALA A 147 -0.59 12.46 20.29
N ILE A 148 -0.33 11.81 19.16
CA ILE A 148 1.04 11.47 18.73
C ILE A 148 1.84 12.74 18.43
N SER A 149 1.25 13.68 17.68
CA SER A 149 1.90 14.92 17.24
C SER A 149 2.22 15.83 18.42
N ASP A 150 1.31 15.97 19.37
CA ASP A 150 1.49 16.78 20.57
C ASP A 150 2.60 16.19 21.44
N TYR A 151 2.63 14.87 21.62
CA TYR A 151 3.70 14.19 22.33
C TYR A 151 5.06 14.43 21.66
N MET A 152 5.12 14.31 20.33
CA MET A 152 6.34 14.59 19.55
C MET A 152 6.78 16.04 19.69
N ALA A 153 5.86 17.00 19.63
CA ALA A 153 6.18 18.42 19.76
C ALA A 153 6.78 18.76 21.13
N GLN A 154 6.27 18.14 22.19
CA GLN A 154 6.74 18.33 23.57
C GLN A 154 8.09 17.64 23.84
N ASN A 155 8.38 16.54 23.14
CA ASN A 155 9.54 15.68 23.39
C ASN A 155 10.56 15.65 22.23
N ARG A 156 10.44 16.54 21.25
CA ARG A 156 11.35 16.58 20.10
C ARG A 156 12.79 16.82 20.53
N LYS A 157 13.73 16.28 19.75
CA LYS A 157 15.15 16.59 19.88
C LYS A 157 15.35 18.10 19.77
N GLN A 158 15.92 18.71 20.79
CA GLN A 158 16.35 20.11 20.76
C GLN A 158 17.59 20.23 19.88
N PRO A 159 17.81 21.39 19.22
CA PRO A 159 18.98 21.61 18.38
C PRO A 159 20.31 21.31 19.10
#